data_AF-A0A517U1X2-F1
#
_entry.id   AF-A0A517U1X2-F1
#
_cell.length_a   1.000
_cell.length_b   1.000
_cell.length_c   1.000
_cell.angle_alpha   90.00
_cell.angle_beta   90.00
_cell.angle_gamma   90.00
#
_symmetry.space_group_name_H-M   'P 1'
#
loop_
_entity.id
_entity.type
_entity.pdbx_description
1 polymer ?
#
loop_
_entity_poly.entity_id
_entity_poly.type
_entity_poly.pdbx_seq_one_letter_code
_entity_poly.pdbx_strand_id
1 'polypeptide(L)'
;MMHRCNFLAHACRVAFVATACLALPARGDTLLSGFEGDLSSSAGPAWSTGLTHSYTAAGATQGSTAIELTHGTGWTQNFTLDGGAVAPIVASSDKFLLDATVPATAEWRQLFIVMQGAGLGWSQRGPYDLPAGATTPVSLDLAAEGFKAAAAAGDQSWWQVYLIFQGGDVGAPSQITTTIDNIRFSAVPEPATAAMAIGGLIGAAFIRRRRS
;
A
#
# COMPACT_ATOMS: atom_id res chain seq x y z
N MET A 1 -14.81 -60.35 -21.50
CA MET A 1 -14.83 -59.35 -22.59
C MET A 1 -15.26 -58.01 -21.98
N MET A 2 -14.48 -56.95 -22.20
CA MET A 2 -14.73 -55.51 -21.90
C MET A 2 -14.70 -55.03 -20.43
N HIS A 3 -13.51 -54.69 -19.93
CA HIS A 3 -13.31 -53.65 -18.90
C HIS A 3 -12.97 -52.33 -19.61
N ARG A 4 -13.87 -51.35 -19.53
CA ARG A 4 -13.72 -50.03 -20.16
C ARG A 4 -13.03 -49.04 -19.21
N CYS A 5 -12.06 -48.31 -19.76
CA CYS A 5 -11.24 -47.27 -19.16
C CYS A 5 -12.06 -46.09 -18.59
N ASN A 6 -12.03 -45.89 -17.26
CA ASN A 6 -12.53 -44.68 -16.59
C ASN A 6 -11.43 -43.65 -16.25
N PHE A 7 -10.19 -43.86 -16.71
CA PHE A 7 -9.05 -43.02 -16.33
C PHE A 7 -8.98 -41.64 -17.02
N LEU A 8 -9.70 -41.43 -18.13
CA LEU A 8 -9.60 -40.17 -18.90
C LEU A 8 -10.40 -38.99 -18.31
N ALA A 9 -11.42 -39.23 -17.50
CA ALA A 9 -12.33 -38.16 -17.05
C ALA A 9 -11.76 -37.29 -15.90
N HIS A 10 -10.78 -37.78 -15.14
CA HIS A 10 -10.20 -37.05 -14.01
C HIS A 10 -9.05 -36.11 -14.39
N ALA A 11 -8.30 -36.42 -15.47
CA ALA A 11 -7.22 -35.56 -15.94
C ALA A 11 -7.74 -34.21 -16.49
N CYS A 12 -8.94 -34.21 -17.09
CA CYS A 12 -9.51 -33.01 -17.70
C CYS A 12 -10.03 -31.98 -16.69
N ARG A 13 -10.41 -32.38 -15.46
CA ARG A 13 -10.92 -31.47 -14.43
C ARG A 13 -9.82 -30.70 -13.68
N VAL A 14 -8.65 -31.30 -13.50
CA VAL A 14 -7.50 -30.66 -12.82
C VAL A 14 -6.87 -29.58 -13.71
N ALA A 15 -6.82 -29.80 -15.03
CA ALA A 15 -6.31 -28.82 -15.98
C ALA A 15 -7.18 -27.54 -16.03
N PHE A 16 -8.49 -27.65 -15.88
CA PHE A 16 -9.39 -26.49 -16.01
C PHE A 16 -9.30 -25.50 -14.83
N VAL A 17 -9.07 -26.01 -13.60
CA VAL A 17 -8.90 -25.16 -12.41
C VAL A 17 -7.56 -24.42 -12.43
N ALA A 18 -6.49 -25.06 -12.90
CA ALA A 18 -5.18 -24.41 -13.02
C ALA A 18 -5.18 -23.28 -14.06
N THR A 19 -5.88 -23.45 -15.20
CA THR A 19 -5.96 -22.42 -16.24
C THR A 19 -6.90 -21.27 -15.85
N ALA A 20 -7.96 -21.52 -15.08
CA ALA A 20 -8.87 -20.47 -14.61
C ALA A 20 -8.21 -19.51 -13.60
N CYS A 21 -7.26 -19.99 -12.79
CA CYS A 21 -6.49 -19.13 -11.88
C CYS A 21 -5.45 -18.24 -12.61
N LEU A 22 -5.03 -18.60 -13.82
CA LEU A 22 -4.07 -17.82 -14.62
C LEU A 22 -4.74 -16.73 -15.50
N ALA A 23 -6.07 -16.71 -15.56
CA ALA A 23 -6.83 -15.82 -16.45
C ALA A 23 -7.41 -14.58 -15.76
N LEU A 24 -7.19 -14.39 -14.45
CA LEU A 24 -7.53 -13.13 -13.81
C LEU A 24 -6.45 -12.10 -14.18
N PRO A 25 -6.80 -10.97 -14.82
CA PRO A 25 -5.83 -9.91 -15.05
C PRO A 25 -5.30 -9.48 -13.68
N ALA A 26 -3.98 -9.58 -13.49
CA ALA A 26 -3.34 -9.00 -12.33
C ALA A 26 -3.71 -7.51 -12.30
N ARG A 27 -4.51 -7.10 -11.31
CA ARG A 27 -4.80 -5.68 -11.12
C ARG A 27 -3.49 -5.03 -10.69
N GLY A 28 -2.94 -4.20 -11.57
CA GLY A 28 -1.69 -3.49 -11.30
C GLY A 28 -1.86 -2.49 -10.16
N ASP A 29 -0.72 -2.04 -9.63
CA ASP A 29 -0.69 -0.97 -8.63
C ASP A 29 -1.29 0.31 -9.21
N THR A 30 -2.11 0.98 -8.41
CA THR A 30 -2.59 2.33 -8.69
C THR A 30 -1.61 3.32 -8.08
N LEU A 31 -0.69 3.84 -8.90
CA LEU A 31 0.20 4.93 -8.48
C LEU A 31 -0.64 6.20 -8.26
N LEU A 32 -0.55 6.76 -7.05
CA LEU A 32 -1.21 8.03 -6.72
C LEU A 32 -0.26 9.21 -6.91
N SER A 33 0.99 9.07 -6.47
CA SER A 33 1.99 10.11 -6.62
C SER A 33 3.40 9.55 -6.61
N GLY A 34 4.13 9.77 -7.70
CA GLY A 34 5.59 9.68 -7.75
C GLY A 34 6.25 11.05 -7.91
N PHE A 35 5.48 12.14 -7.72
CA PHE A 35 5.96 13.53 -7.72
C PHE A 35 6.81 13.98 -8.92
N GLU A 36 6.64 13.35 -10.09
CA GLU A 36 7.36 13.68 -11.32
C GLU A 36 6.75 14.91 -12.04
N GLY A 37 7.61 15.71 -12.68
CA GLY A 37 7.23 16.88 -13.49
C GLY A 37 7.21 18.21 -12.72
N ASP A 38 6.66 19.26 -13.34
CA ASP A 38 6.50 20.57 -12.69
C ASP A 38 5.25 20.56 -11.80
N LEU A 39 5.48 20.35 -10.50
CA LEU A 39 4.45 20.36 -9.48
C LEU A 39 4.57 21.57 -8.55
N SER A 40 5.28 22.63 -8.96
CA SER A 40 5.60 23.80 -8.11
C SER A 40 4.40 24.54 -7.50
N SER A 41 3.18 24.27 -7.98
CA SER A 41 1.92 24.88 -7.52
C SER A 41 0.99 23.93 -6.76
N SER A 42 1.36 22.66 -6.56
CA SER A 42 0.54 21.67 -5.86
C SER A 42 1.42 20.72 -5.04
N ALA A 43 0.83 19.92 -4.15
CA ALA A 43 1.54 18.84 -3.46
C ALA A 43 1.46 17.50 -4.23
N GLY A 44 1.23 17.56 -5.55
CA GLY A 44 0.90 16.42 -6.40
C GLY A 44 -0.61 16.28 -6.69
N PRO A 45 -1.01 15.41 -7.63
CA PRO A 45 -2.40 15.20 -7.97
C PRO A 45 -3.21 14.73 -6.75
N ALA A 46 -4.30 15.46 -6.43
CA ALA A 46 -5.24 15.17 -5.33
C ALA A 46 -4.71 15.29 -3.89
N TRP A 47 -3.42 15.59 -3.70
CA TRP A 47 -2.86 15.87 -2.36
C TRP A 47 -3.00 17.34 -2.01
N SER A 48 -3.40 17.60 -0.77
CA SER A 48 -3.40 18.92 -0.16
C SER A 48 -2.40 18.95 0.99
N THR A 49 -1.69 20.07 1.13
CA THR A 49 -0.79 20.28 2.26
C THR A 49 -0.81 21.70 2.79
N GLY A 50 -0.82 21.84 4.11
CA GLY A 50 -0.52 23.09 4.80
C GLY A 50 0.97 23.27 5.12
N LEU A 51 1.80 22.29 4.77
CA LEU A 51 3.23 22.29 5.04
C LEU A 51 4.01 23.05 3.98
N THR A 52 5.12 23.66 4.41
CA THR A 52 6.17 24.06 3.47
C THR A 52 6.70 22.79 2.80
N HIS A 53 6.80 22.82 1.47
CA HIS A 53 7.28 21.68 0.70
C HIS A 53 8.20 22.14 -0.42
N SER A 54 9.05 21.22 -0.86
CA SER A 54 9.89 21.36 -2.05
C SER A 54 9.96 20.03 -2.80
N TYR A 55 10.50 20.04 -4.02
CA TYR A 55 10.75 18.84 -4.80
C TYR A 55 12.26 18.60 -4.88
N THR A 56 12.67 17.37 -4.60
CA THR A 56 14.09 17.00 -4.48
C THR A 56 14.37 15.68 -5.18
N ALA A 57 15.59 15.49 -5.69
CA ALA A 57 16.06 14.20 -6.19
C ALA A 57 16.52 13.27 -5.06
N ALA A 58 16.79 13.81 -3.86
CA ALA A 58 17.21 13.01 -2.72
C ALA A 58 16.04 12.20 -2.17
N GLY A 59 16.22 10.88 -2.02
CA GLY A 59 15.15 9.99 -1.55
C GLY A 59 14.11 9.61 -2.59
N ALA A 60 14.26 10.07 -3.83
CA ALA A 60 13.49 9.55 -4.96
C ALA A 60 13.86 8.08 -5.19
N THR A 61 12.85 7.22 -5.17
CA THR A 61 13.00 5.77 -5.34
C THR A 61 12.54 5.30 -6.71
N GLN A 62 11.65 6.07 -7.34
CA GLN A 62 11.18 5.85 -8.70
C GLN A 62 11.12 7.18 -9.42
N GLY A 63 11.77 7.29 -10.57
CA GLY A 63 11.83 8.53 -11.33
C GLY A 63 12.97 9.45 -10.88
N SER A 64 12.72 10.74 -10.86
CA SER A 64 13.72 11.80 -10.68
C SER A 64 13.43 12.73 -9.51
N THR A 65 12.21 12.75 -8.98
CA THR A 65 11.79 13.72 -7.96
C THR A 65 10.89 13.10 -6.89
N ALA A 66 11.02 13.59 -5.66
CA ALA A 66 10.21 13.26 -4.51
C ALA A 66 9.75 14.56 -3.81
N ILE A 67 8.68 14.50 -3.01
CA ILE A 67 8.23 15.65 -2.22
C ILE A 67 8.94 15.67 -0.87
N GLU A 68 9.66 16.75 -0.57
CA GLU A 68 10.21 17.02 0.77
C GLU A 68 9.24 17.92 1.53
N LEU A 69 8.82 17.49 2.72
CA LEU A 69 7.90 18.19 3.59
C LEU A 69 8.63 18.72 4.82
N THR A 70 8.56 20.03 5.06
CA THR A 70 9.05 20.66 6.29
C THR A 70 7.90 20.79 7.29
N HIS A 71 8.04 20.17 8.45
CA HIS A 71 7.01 20.12 9.48
C HIS A 71 7.60 20.34 10.88
N GLY A 72 6.73 20.51 11.88
CA GLY A 72 7.15 20.63 13.28
C GLY A 72 7.64 19.30 13.85
N THR A 73 8.30 19.35 15.01
CA THR A 73 8.79 18.17 15.73
C THR A 73 7.67 17.34 16.35
N GLY A 74 6.54 17.98 16.69
CA GLY A 74 5.36 17.33 17.21
C GLY A 74 4.50 16.64 16.14
N TRP A 75 3.41 16.04 16.60
CA TRP A 75 2.41 15.37 15.77
C TRP A 75 1.81 16.31 14.72
N THR A 76 2.23 16.16 13.45
CA THR A 76 1.86 17.08 12.37
C THR A 76 0.96 16.39 11.34
N GLN A 77 -0.34 16.72 11.36
CA GLN A 77 -1.35 16.22 10.43
C GLN A 77 -1.67 17.29 9.39
N ASN A 78 -0.88 17.38 8.32
CA ASN A 78 -1.11 18.40 7.29
C ASN A 78 -0.83 17.91 5.88
N PHE A 79 -0.64 16.61 5.63
CA PHE A 79 -0.52 16.05 4.28
C PHE A 79 -1.65 15.05 4.04
N THR A 80 -2.60 15.44 3.19
CA THR A 80 -3.91 14.78 3.09
C THR A 80 -4.26 14.49 1.64
N LEU A 81 -4.67 13.25 1.38
CA LEU A 81 -5.40 12.85 0.17
C LEU A 81 -6.89 12.82 0.52
N ASP A 82 -7.68 13.62 -0.17
CA ASP A 82 -9.11 13.79 0.11
C ASP A 82 -9.95 13.66 -1.16
N GLY A 83 -11.02 12.88 -1.08
CA GLY A 83 -12.08 12.87 -2.08
C GLY A 83 -12.75 11.51 -2.25
N GLY A 84 -14.00 11.50 -2.70
CA GLY A 84 -14.75 10.26 -2.95
C GLY A 84 -14.09 9.30 -3.94
N ALA A 85 -13.23 9.80 -4.85
CA ALA A 85 -12.48 8.94 -5.76
C ALA A 85 -11.49 8.00 -5.04
N VAL A 86 -11.13 8.28 -3.78
CA VAL A 86 -10.20 7.45 -3.00
C VAL A 86 -10.88 6.19 -2.46
N ALA A 87 -12.17 6.24 -2.10
CA ALA A 87 -12.89 5.10 -1.53
C ALA A 87 -12.88 3.86 -2.45
N PRO A 88 -13.23 3.94 -3.75
CA PRO A 88 -13.17 2.80 -4.66
C PRO A 88 -11.77 2.20 -4.79
N ILE A 89 -10.72 3.03 -4.71
CA ILE A 89 -9.32 2.58 -4.79
C ILE A 89 -8.97 1.78 -3.53
N VAL A 90 -9.31 2.29 -2.34
CA VAL A 90 -9.10 1.58 -1.07
C VAL A 90 -9.90 0.27 -1.03
N ALA A 91 -11.16 0.29 -1.45
CA ALA A 91 -12.04 -0.88 -1.49
C ALA A 91 -11.52 -1.99 -2.42
N SER A 92 -10.76 -1.62 -3.45
CA SER A 92 -10.21 -2.56 -4.43
C SER A 92 -8.76 -2.98 -4.17
N SER A 93 -8.12 -2.44 -3.13
CA SER A 93 -6.70 -2.63 -2.85
C SER A 93 -6.46 -3.42 -1.57
N ASP A 94 -5.41 -4.23 -1.54
CA ASP A 94 -4.97 -4.99 -0.36
C ASP A 94 -3.92 -4.21 0.44
N LYS A 95 -3.15 -3.33 -0.21
CA LYS A 95 -2.10 -2.55 0.46
C LYS A 95 -2.10 -1.09 0.08
N PHE A 96 -1.68 -0.25 1.01
CA PHE A 96 -1.22 1.11 0.78
C PHE A 96 0.29 1.16 1.02
N LEU A 97 1.03 1.71 0.05
CA LEU A 97 2.48 1.67 0.00
C LEU A 97 3.02 3.07 -0.25
N LEU A 98 4.14 3.41 0.38
CA LEU A 98 4.93 4.61 0.07
C LEU A 98 6.39 4.39 0.46
N ASP A 99 7.27 5.24 -0.04
CA ASP A 99 8.66 5.31 0.38
C ASP A 99 8.89 6.61 1.16
N ALA A 100 9.52 6.51 2.34
CA ALA A 100 9.80 7.65 3.20
C ALA A 100 11.30 7.76 3.48
N THR A 101 11.90 8.91 3.18
CA THR A 101 13.32 9.20 3.38
C THR A 101 13.52 10.24 4.47
N VAL A 102 14.47 9.99 5.35
CA VAL A 102 14.80 10.84 6.50
C VAL A 102 16.26 11.30 6.40
N PRO A 103 16.57 12.58 6.68
CA PRO A 103 17.95 13.06 6.64
C PRO A 103 18.83 12.37 7.68
N ALA A 104 20.13 12.27 7.42
CA ALA A 104 21.09 11.68 8.36
C ALA A 104 21.26 12.47 9.67
N THR A 105 20.77 13.72 9.71
CA THR A 105 20.73 14.57 10.90
C THR A 105 19.57 14.25 11.84
N ALA A 106 18.63 13.38 11.43
CA ALA A 106 17.53 12.98 12.30
C ALA A 106 18.04 12.20 13.51
N GLU A 107 17.55 12.56 14.70
CA GLU A 107 17.71 11.76 15.90
C GLU A 107 16.68 10.63 15.92
N TRP A 108 15.44 10.95 15.56
CA TRP A 108 14.35 9.99 15.40
C TRP A 108 13.27 10.55 14.47
N ARG A 109 12.57 9.66 13.77
CA ARG A 109 11.45 10.03 12.91
C ARG A 109 10.41 8.93 12.87
N GLN A 110 9.14 9.33 12.92
CA GLN A 110 8.00 8.43 12.82
C GLN A 110 6.97 8.95 11.82
N LEU A 111 6.35 7.99 11.13
CA LEU A 111 5.19 8.20 10.28
C LEU A 111 3.99 7.46 10.87
N PHE A 112 2.81 8.08 10.77
CA PHE A 112 1.52 7.43 10.97
C PHE A 112 0.68 7.60 9.73
N ILE A 113 -0.08 6.56 9.42
CA ILE A 113 -1.06 6.58 8.33
C ILE A 113 -2.44 6.50 8.98
N VAL A 114 -3.26 7.50 8.75
CA VAL A 114 -4.65 7.53 9.20
C VAL A 114 -5.55 7.47 7.99
N MET A 115 -6.57 6.62 8.03
CA MET A 115 -7.65 6.64 7.05
C MET A 115 -8.99 6.78 7.74
N GLN A 116 -9.91 7.49 7.10
CA GLN A 116 -11.29 7.64 7.56
C GLN A 116 -12.23 7.80 6.36
N GLY A 117 -13.49 7.42 6.57
CA GLY A 117 -14.52 7.44 5.54
C GLY A 117 -15.86 6.96 6.09
N ALA A 118 -16.86 6.84 5.23
CA ALA A 118 -18.14 6.31 5.66
C ALA A 118 -17.96 4.88 6.20
N GLY A 119 -18.52 4.61 7.39
CA GLY A 119 -18.37 3.31 8.05
C GLY A 119 -17.03 3.09 8.76
N LEU A 120 -16.09 4.04 8.68
CA LEU A 120 -14.82 4.00 9.42
C LEU A 120 -14.47 5.37 9.97
N GLY A 121 -14.55 5.51 11.30
CA GLY A 121 -14.04 6.70 11.98
C GLY A 121 -12.53 6.84 11.84
N TRP A 122 -11.95 7.79 12.57
CA TRP A 122 -10.50 7.97 12.64
C TRP A 122 -9.78 6.68 13.02
N SER A 123 -9.09 6.06 12.05
CA SER A 123 -8.37 4.80 12.26
C SER A 123 -6.90 4.98 11.85
N GLN A 124 -6.02 4.82 12.83
CA GLN A 124 -4.59 5.08 12.73
C GLN A 124 -3.79 3.78 12.67
N ARG A 125 -2.71 3.76 11.87
CA ARG A 125 -1.65 2.76 11.91
C ARG A 125 -0.27 3.39 11.98
N GLY A 126 0.65 2.66 12.62
CA GLY A 126 1.95 3.14 13.05
C GLY A 126 2.10 3.13 14.59
N PRO A 127 3.21 3.68 15.14
CA PRO A 127 4.26 4.37 14.40
C PRO A 127 5.02 3.44 13.46
N TYR A 128 5.38 3.95 12.28
CA TYR A 128 6.43 3.38 11.45
C TYR A 128 7.71 4.15 11.77
N ASP A 129 8.70 3.47 12.36
CA ASP A 129 10.00 4.07 12.63
C ASP A 129 10.77 4.25 11.32
N LEU A 130 11.30 5.45 11.12
CA LEU A 130 12.04 5.84 9.92
C LEU A 130 13.49 6.14 10.32
N PRO A 131 14.45 5.23 10.04
CA PRO A 131 15.85 5.41 10.42
C PRO A 131 16.49 6.62 9.76
N ALA A 132 17.37 7.30 10.50
CA ALA A 132 18.12 8.45 10.01
C ALA A 132 18.99 8.08 8.80
N GLY A 133 18.98 8.93 7.76
CA GLY A 133 19.80 8.77 6.57
C GLY A 133 19.37 7.63 5.64
N ALA A 134 18.17 7.08 5.83
CA ALA A 134 17.67 5.95 5.05
C ALA A 134 16.32 6.26 4.39
N THR A 135 16.07 5.56 3.28
CA THR A 135 14.75 5.43 2.67
C THR A 135 14.10 4.14 3.15
N THR A 136 12.89 4.24 3.70
CA THR A 136 12.15 3.13 4.28
C THR A 136 10.87 2.88 3.46
N PRO A 137 10.70 1.69 2.87
CA PRO A 137 9.43 1.30 2.27
C PRO A 137 8.41 1.04 3.38
N VAL A 138 7.31 1.76 3.36
CA VAL A 138 6.21 1.63 4.32
C VAL A 138 5.06 0.91 3.64
N SER A 139 4.54 -0.12 4.31
CA SER A 139 3.42 -0.94 3.83
C SER A 139 2.35 -1.06 4.90
N LEU A 140 1.13 -0.68 4.54
CA LEU A 140 -0.07 -0.88 5.32
C LEU A 140 -0.97 -1.90 4.64
N ASP A 141 -1.30 -2.99 5.33
CA ASP A 141 -2.28 -3.99 4.88
C ASP A 141 -3.71 -3.48 5.09
N LEU A 142 -4.39 -3.11 4.02
CA LEU A 142 -5.74 -2.53 4.08
C LEU A 142 -6.81 -3.58 4.36
N ALA A 143 -6.56 -4.84 3.98
CA ALA A 143 -7.49 -5.93 4.18
C ALA A 143 -7.46 -6.39 5.65
N ALA A 144 -6.27 -6.65 6.18
CA ALA A 144 -6.08 -7.08 7.57
C ALA A 144 -6.57 -6.02 8.57
N GLU A 145 -6.42 -4.75 8.22
CA GLU A 145 -6.75 -3.63 9.10
C GLU A 145 -8.19 -3.12 8.96
N GLY A 146 -8.99 -3.75 8.08
CA GLY A 146 -10.41 -3.45 7.90
C GLY A 146 -10.71 -2.22 7.04
N PHE A 147 -9.70 -1.47 6.60
CA PHE A 147 -9.87 -0.30 5.72
C PHE A 147 -10.58 -0.67 4.41
N LYS A 148 -10.16 -1.77 3.78
CA LYS A 148 -10.74 -2.26 2.52
C LYS A 148 -12.23 -2.58 2.66
N ALA A 149 -12.59 -3.33 3.71
CA ALA A 149 -13.96 -3.73 3.96
C ALA A 149 -14.86 -2.52 4.26
N ALA A 150 -14.37 -1.56 5.05
CA ALA A 150 -15.11 -0.35 5.34
C ALA A 150 -15.32 0.53 4.10
N ALA A 151 -14.29 0.74 3.28
CA ALA A 151 -14.42 1.48 2.02
C ALA A 151 -15.40 0.81 1.03
N ALA A 152 -15.47 -0.52 1.03
CA ALA A 152 -16.39 -1.28 0.17
C ALA A 152 -17.85 -1.20 0.65
N ALA A 153 -18.08 -1.16 1.96
CA ALA A 153 -19.42 -1.18 2.56
C ALA A 153 -20.00 0.22 2.83
N GLY A 154 -19.14 1.22 2.97
CA GLY A 154 -19.52 2.60 3.26
C GLY A 154 -20.01 3.39 2.04
N ASP A 155 -20.55 4.57 2.31
CA ASP A 155 -20.74 5.60 1.29
C ASP A 155 -19.38 6.01 0.70
N GLN A 156 -19.23 5.81 -0.60
CA GLN A 156 -18.00 6.09 -1.35
C GLN A 156 -17.88 7.55 -1.78
N SER A 157 -18.81 8.43 -1.38
CA SER A 157 -18.77 9.86 -1.70
C SER A 157 -17.61 10.61 -1.04
N TRP A 158 -17.04 10.06 0.04
CA TRP A 158 -15.93 10.67 0.76
C TRP A 158 -14.98 9.62 1.37
N TRP A 159 -13.69 9.90 1.29
CA TRP A 159 -12.64 9.12 1.96
C TRP A 159 -11.38 9.97 2.06
N GLN A 160 -10.65 9.83 3.17
CA GLN A 160 -9.45 10.60 3.44
C GLN A 160 -8.31 9.69 3.89
N VAL A 161 -7.10 10.05 3.47
CA VAL A 161 -5.84 9.48 3.96
C VAL A 161 -4.97 10.62 4.48
N TYR A 162 -4.52 10.54 5.72
CA TYR A 162 -3.55 11.46 6.31
C TYR A 162 -2.21 10.76 6.48
N LEU A 163 -1.15 11.43 6.07
CA LEU A 163 0.21 11.11 6.49
C LEU A 163 0.60 12.09 7.59
N ILE A 164 0.89 11.54 8.77
CA ILE A 164 1.23 12.32 9.95
C ILE A 164 2.67 12.03 10.34
N PHE A 165 3.44 13.08 10.51
CA PHE A 165 4.85 13.01 10.86
C PHE A 165 5.10 13.56 12.26
N GLN A 166 6.07 12.98 12.95
CA GLN A 166 6.68 13.54 14.15
C GLN A 166 8.13 13.09 14.24
N GLY A 167 8.96 13.85 14.93
CA GLY A 167 10.38 13.51 15.04
C GLY A 167 11.21 14.59 15.69
N GLY A 168 12.52 14.41 15.62
CA GLY A 168 13.50 15.40 16.02
C GLY A 168 14.79 15.22 15.25
N ASP A 169 15.45 16.34 14.94
CA ASP A 169 16.78 16.34 14.33
C ASP A 169 17.79 16.92 15.32
N VAL A 170 19.03 16.44 15.24
CA VAL A 170 20.12 16.91 16.08
C VAL A 170 20.34 18.41 15.85
N GLY A 171 20.14 19.22 16.88
CA GLY A 171 20.40 20.66 16.83
C GLY A 171 19.31 21.50 16.14
N ALA A 172 18.19 20.91 15.70
CA ALA A 172 17.07 21.66 15.11
C ALA A 172 15.89 21.77 16.10
N PRO A 173 15.57 22.96 16.63
CA PRO A 173 14.64 23.04 17.77
C PRO A 173 13.15 23.07 17.39
N SER A 174 12.76 23.31 16.13
CA SER A 174 11.32 23.54 15.82
C SER A 174 10.82 23.00 14.49
N GLN A 175 11.68 22.71 13.52
CA GLN A 175 11.30 22.20 12.21
C GLN A 175 12.26 21.13 11.73
N ILE A 176 11.71 20.14 11.02
CA ILE A 176 12.40 18.96 10.52
C ILE A 176 11.80 18.58 9.16
N THR A 177 12.57 17.86 8.33
CA THR A 177 12.14 17.48 6.97
C THR A 177 11.93 15.98 6.82
N THR A 178 10.89 15.57 6.12
CA THR A 178 10.66 14.17 5.69
C THR A 178 10.37 14.17 4.20
N THR A 179 11.06 13.32 3.44
CA THR A 179 10.82 13.17 2.00
C THR A 179 9.92 11.95 1.75
N ILE A 180 8.93 12.10 0.88
CA ILE A 180 7.97 11.05 0.52
C ILE A 180 7.96 10.84 -0.98
N ASP A 181 7.85 9.58 -1.38
CA ASP A 181 7.78 9.18 -2.78
C ASP A 181 6.90 7.93 -2.97
N ASN A 182 6.56 7.64 -4.22
CA ASN A 182 6.01 6.36 -4.67
C ASN A 182 4.75 5.90 -3.91
N ILE A 183 3.85 6.85 -3.63
CA ILE A 183 2.60 6.58 -2.93
C ILE A 183 1.66 5.85 -3.87
N ARG A 184 1.23 4.64 -3.50
CA ARG A 184 0.40 3.79 -4.34
C ARG A 184 -0.50 2.86 -3.53
N PHE A 185 -1.55 2.40 -4.20
CA PHE A 185 -2.41 1.32 -3.73
C PHE A 185 -2.15 0.05 -4.55
N SER A 186 -1.98 -1.09 -3.89
CA SER A 186 -1.74 -2.37 -4.57
C SER A 186 -2.91 -3.33 -4.35
N ALA A 187 -3.38 -3.95 -5.44
CA ALA A 187 -4.50 -4.89 -5.46
C ALA A 187 -4.08 -6.37 -5.49
N VAL A 188 -2.77 -6.66 -5.38
CA VAL A 188 -2.23 -8.01 -5.53
C VAL A 188 -1.94 -8.62 -4.16
N PRO A 189 -2.57 -9.75 -3.79
CA PRO A 189 -2.09 -10.58 -2.68
C PRO A 189 -0.66 -11.03 -3.00
N GLU A 190 0.30 -10.80 -2.09
CA GLU A 190 1.70 -11.16 -2.37
C GLU A 190 1.81 -12.61 -2.90
N PRO A 191 2.66 -12.86 -3.91
CA PRO A 191 2.71 -14.14 -4.62
C PRO A 191 2.97 -15.35 -3.70
N ALA A 192 3.55 -15.13 -2.51
CA ALA A 192 3.71 -16.16 -1.50
C ALA A 192 2.37 -16.78 -1.04
N THR A 193 1.33 -15.96 -0.89
CA THR A 193 -0.02 -16.40 -0.48
C THR A 193 -0.69 -17.21 -1.59
N ALA A 194 -0.52 -16.79 -2.84
CA ALA A 194 -1.03 -17.53 -3.99
C ALA A 194 -0.31 -18.87 -4.19
N ALA A 195 1.02 -18.89 -4.05
CA ALA A 195 1.83 -20.10 -4.17
C ALA A 195 1.51 -21.14 -3.08
N MET A 196 1.29 -20.70 -1.83
CA MET A 196 0.89 -21.57 -0.72
C MET A 196 -0.51 -22.17 -0.92
N ALA A 197 -1.47 -21.40 -1.43
CA ALA A 197 -2.82 -21.89 -1.73
C ALA A 197 -2.81 -22.96 -2.83
N ILE A 198 -2.01 -22.76 -3.89
CA ILE A 198 -1.86 -23.73 -4.98
C ILE A 198 -1.11 -24.98 -4.50
N GLY A 199 -0.02 -24.81 -3.75
CA GLY A 199 0.75 -25.92 -3.18
C GLY A 199 -0.06 -26.81 -2.22
N GLY A 200 -0.89 -26.19 -1.38
CA GLY A 200 -1.76 -26.90 -0.44
C GLY A 200 -2.84 -27.75 -1.13
N LEU A 201 -3.45 -27.24 -2.21
CA LEU A 201 -4.45 -27.97 -2.99
C LEU A 201 -3.86 -29.20 -3.71
N ILE A 202 -2.62 -29.08 -4.23
CA ILE A 202 -1.92 -30.21 -4.87
C ILE A 202 -1.51 -31.26 -3.83
N GLY A 203 -1.02 -30.83 -2.66
CA GLY A 203 -0.65 -31.74 -1.57
C GLY A 203 -1.84 -32.56 -1.05
N ALA A 204 -3.01 -31.92 -0.83
CA ALA A 204 -4.21 -32.59 -0.37
C ALA A 204 -4.74 -33.62 -1.39
N ALA A 205 -4.64 -33.33 -2.69
CA ALA A 205 -5.04 -34.27 -3.75
C ALA A 205 -4.13 -35.52 -3.80
N PHE A 206 -2.83 -35.37 -3.54
CA PHE A 206 -1.89 -36.49 -3.49
C PHE A 206 -2.06 -37.37 -2.25
N ILE A 207 -2.34 -36.77 -1.08
CA ILE A 207 -2.57 -37.53 0.17
C ILE A 207 -3.85 -38.37 0.08
N ARG A 208 -4.91 -37.84 -0.55
CA ARG A 208 -6.18 -38.56 -0.71
C ARG A 208 -6.06 -39.78 -1.63
N ARG A 209 -5.17 -39.74 -2.64
CA ARG A 209 -4.90 -40.87 -3.56
C ARG A 209 -4.12 -42.02 -2.94
N ARG A 210 -3.38 -41.81 -1.86
CA ARG A 210 -2.61 -42.90 -1.20
C ARG A 210 -3.43 -43.72 -0.21
N ARG A 211 -4.67 -43.31 0.10
CA ARG A 211 -5.53 -43.96 1.11
C ARG A 211 -6.70 -44.75 0.51
N SER A 212 -6.74 -44.90 -0.81
CA SER A 212 -7.74 -45.64 -1.58
C SER A 212 -7.04 -46.65 -2.48
#